data_AF-L1IHT6-F1
#
_entry.id   AF-L1IHT6-F1
#
_cell.length_a   1.000
_cell.length_b   1.000
_cell.length_c   1.000
_cell.angle_alpha   90.00
_cell.angle_beta   90.00
_cell.angle_gamma   90.00
#
_symmetry.space_group_name_H-M   'P 1'
#
loop_
_entity.id
_entity.type
_entity.pdbx_description
1 polymer ?
#
loop_
_entity_poly.entity_id
_entity_poly.type
_entity_poly.pdbx_seq_one_letter_code
_entity_poly.pdbx_strand_id
1 'polypeptide(L)'
;MEEYVELEEHGVPPDASTSSHTFHLSSLTSRVWSWRVLGVASVCALLLVGVIVRSDPYTSTSASKIDAQASKLAMGIGQQYAGVPLLHCHDSVAWGSFYASTQADADRFHGNVGQTYTVACPRHCSLTDGHIYGCGKGPYLDESSICMSALGAGLAGNEEISIVTFVLVEPVEKYSDCTMRGYDYVGATKPAFNIISMPWTWQEWKRATKSPYVGRFCGDSWAAQNPNQACQASIKKYRMNCEITSGLEHCYGARAFQFLKGTDPPNMVPEAATQMLMSPAPSMALHHIPS
;
A
#
# COMPACT_ATOMS: atom_id res chain seq x y z
N MET A 1 3.41 41.65 35.71
CA MET A 1 2.43 40.74 36.32
C MET A 1 2.27 39.59 35.34
N GLU A 2 3.12 38.59 35.48
CA GLU A 2 2.91 37.26 34.93
C GLU A 2 3.71 36.31 35.82
N GLU A 3 2.97 35.39 36.41
CA GLU A 3 3.28 34.62 37.61
C GLU A 3 3.93 33.31 37.19
N TYR A 4 5.20 33.13 37.57
CA TYR A 4 5.92 31.88 37.44
C TYR A 4 5.47 30.93 38.55
N VAL A 5 4.84 29.83 38.19
CA VAL A 5 4.54 28.72 39.11
C VAL A 5 5.74 27.78 39.13
N GLU A 6 6.56 27.88 40.18
CA GLU A 6 7.51 26.84 40.57
C GLU A 6 6.72 25.64 41.12
N LEU A 7 6.94 24.45 40.55
CA LEU A 7 6.52 23.19 41.16
C LEU A 7 7.73 22.58 41.86
N GLU A 8 7.62 22.49 43.17
CA GLU A 8 8.59 21.89 44.09
C GLU A 8 8.84 20.40 43.77
N GLU A 9 10.13 20.05 43.71
CA GLU A 9 10.61 18.67 43.71
C GLU A 9 10.50 18.08 45.12
N HIS A 10 9.58 17.13 45.32
CA HIS A 10 9.61 16.26 46.49
C HIS A 10 10.47 15.03 46.23
N GLY A 11 11.63 15.00 46.89
CA GLY A 11 12.53 13.87 46.94
C GLY A 11 11.91 12.63 47.60
N VAL A 12 12.26 11.47 47.04
CA VAL A 12 11.98 10.14 47.62
C VAL A 12 13.34 9.48 47.92
N PRO A 13 13.54 8.91 49.12
CA PRO A 13 14.85 8.43 49.60
C PRO A 13 15.27 7.08 49.01
N PRO A 14 16.56 6.71 49.11
CA PRO A 14 17.07 5.43 48.66
C PRO A 14 16.91 4.32 49.72
N ASP A 15 17.08 3.08 49.24
CA ASP A 15 17.27 1.81 49.96
C ASP A 15 16.01 0.99 50.31
N ALA A 16 15.87 -0.19 49.67
CA ALA A 16 16.31 -1.45 50.29
C ALA A 16 15.77 -2.71 49.57
N SER A 17 16.66 -3.70 49.50
CA SER A 17 16.41 -5.15 49.59
C SER A 17 15.80 -5.90 48.39
N THR A 18 16.67 -6.70 47.80
CA THR A 18 16.40 -8.00 47.19
C THR A 18 15.45 -8.87 48.03
N SER A 19 14.31 -9.25 47.47
CA SER A 19 13.55 -10.43 47.90
C SER A 19 13.32 -11.38 46.72
N SER A 20 13.94 -12.55 46.82
CA SER A 20 13.67 -13.73 46.02
C SER A 20 12.29 -14.27 46.36
N HIS A 21 11.32 -14.14 45.45
CA HIS A 21 10.02 -14.79 45.58
C HIS A 21 10.01 -16.15 44.87
N THR A 22 10.02 -17.19 45.70
CA THR A 22 9.71 -18.58 45.37
C THR A 22 8.26 -18.66 44.87
N PHE A 23 8.06 -19.08 43.62
CA PHE A 23 6.71 -19.33 43.07
C PHE A 23 6.14 -20.64 43.64
N HIS A 24 5.10 -20.52 44.48
CA HIS A 24 4.23 -21.63 44.85
C HIS A 24 3.22 -21.89 43.73
N LEU A 25 3.28 -23.08 43.12
CA LEU A 25 2.26 -23.61 42.21
C LEU A 25 1.03 -24.04 43.01
N SER A 26 0.04 -23.14 43.09
CA SER A 26 -1.30 -23.45 43.58
C SER A 26 -2.17 -23.96 42.43
N SER A 27 -2.54 -25.23 42.53
CA SER A 27 -3.63 -25.91 41.83
C SER A 27 -4.86 -25.01 41.61
N LEU A 28 -5.17 -24.69 40.35
CA LEU A 28 -6.45 -24.14 39.94
C LEU A 28 -7.36 -25.29 39.51
N THR A 29 -8.35 -25.54 40.35
CA THR A 29 -9.43 -26.49 40.12
C THR A 29 -10.36 -26.02 39.01
N SER A 30 -10.73 -27.00 38.21
CA SER A 30 -11.60 -26.97 37.04
C SER A 30 -12.96 -26.35 37.36
N ARG A 31 -13.33 -25.26 36.68
CA ARG A 31 -14.73 -24.81 36.57
C ARG A 31 -15.30 -25.30 35.25
N VAL A 32 -16.01 -26.42 35.32
CA VAL A 32 -16.85 -26.96 34.24
C VAL A 32 -18.06 -26.04 34.08
N TRP A 33 -18.12 -25.27 32.98
CA TRP A 33 -19.32 -24.55 32.58
C TRP A 33 -20.21 -25.49 31.77
N SER A 34 -21.31 -25.91 32.39
CA SER A 34 -22.42 -26.63 31.75
C SER A 34 -23.20 -25.65 30.87
N TRP A 35 -23.09 -25.80 29.55
CA TRP A 35 -23.99 -25.16 28.59
C TRP A 35 -25.17 -26.10 28.33
N ARG A 36 -26.35 -25.69 28.80
CA ARG A 36 -27.62 -26.33 28.45
C ARG A 36 -27.92 -26.06 26.97
N VAL A 37 -27.85 -27.12 26.17
CA VAL A 37 -28.41 -27.18 24.82
C VAL A 37 -29.93 -27.25 24.97
N LEU A 38 -30.62 -26.14 24.69
CA LEU A 38 -32.06 -26.16 24.44
C LEU A 38 -32.27 -26.30 22.94
N GLY A 39 -32.64 -27.52 22.54
CA GLY A 39 -33.05 -27.84 21.19
C GLY A 39 -34.39 -27.19 20.86
N VAL A 40 -34.41 -26.42 19.77
CA VAL A 40 -35.64 -26.07 19.06
C VAL A 40 -35.52 -26.75 17.70
N ALA A 41 -36.20 -27.89 17.57
CA ALA A 41 -36.38 -28.58 16.31
C ALA A 41 -37.33 -27.74 15.44
N SER A 42 -36.78 -26.92 14.55
CA SER A 42 -37.54 -26.24 13.51
C SER A 42 -37.67 -27.18 12.31
N VAL A 43 -38.88 -27.68 12.10
CA VAL A 43 -39.29 -28.46 10.94
C VAL A 43 -39.32 -27.52 9.73
N CYS A 44 -38.22 -27.43 8.98
CA CYS A 44 -38.22 -26.80 7.67
C CYS A 44 -38.74 -27.80 6.64
N ALA A 45 -40.02 -27.66 6.30
CA ALA A 45 -40.64 -28.33 5.18
C ALA A 45 -39.95 -27.91 3.86
N LEU A 46 -39.32 -28.89 3.21
CA LEU A 46 -38.83 -28.82 1.83
C LEU A 46 -40.03 -28.71 0.88
N LEU A 47 -40.38 -27.49 0.50
CA LEU A 47 -41.16 -27.23 -0.71
C LEU A 47 -40.19 -27.13 -1.89
N LEU A 48 -39.96 -28.27 -2.55
CA LEU A 48 -39.34 -28.35 -3.86
C LEU A 48 -40.32 -27.78 -4.90
N VAL A 49 -40.30 -26.46 -5.09
CA VAL A 49 -40.87 -25.84 -6.30
C VAL A 49 -39.82 -25.98 -7.39
N GLY A 50 -40.02 -26.97 -8.25
CA GLY A 50 -39.23 -27.16 -9.47
C GLY A 50 -39.43 -25.99 -10.42
N VAL A 51 -38.55 -25.00 -10.34
CA VAL A 51 -38.40 -23.98 -11.38
C VAL A 51 -37.54 -24.61 -12.48
N ILE A 52 -38.20 -25.06 -13.55
CA ILE A 52 -37.53 -25.41 -14.80
C ILE A 52 -37.05 -24.08 -15.42
N VAL A 53 -35.82 -23.68 -15.10
CA VAL A 53 -35.12 -22.63 -15.83
C VAL A 53 -34.70 -23.24 -17.15
N ARG A 54 -35.40 -22.89 -18.24
CA ARG A 54 -34.90 -23.10 -19.59
C ARG A 54 -33.63 -22.26 -19.75
N SER A 55 -32.48 -22.93 -19.75
CA SER A 55 -31.21 -22.36 -20.12
C SER A 55 -31.23 -22.10 -21.63
N ASP A 56 -31.53 -20.86 -22.03
CA ASP A 56 -31.30 -20.44 -23.40
C ASP A 56 -29.79 -20.49 -23.67
N PRO A 57 -29.32 -21.14 -24.75
CA PRO A 57 -27.92 -21.16 -25.14
C PRO A 57 -27.53 -19.79 -25.71
N TYR A 58 -27.38 -18.80 -24.84
CA TYR A 58 -26.78 -17.52 -25.21
C TYR A 58 -25.26 -17.71 -25.26
N THR A 59 -24.75 -17.70 -26.49
CA THR A 59 -23.34 -17.71 -26.92
C THR A 59 -22.38 -17.03 -25.92
N SER A 60 -21.60 -17.84 -25.20
CA SER A 60 -20.56 -17.44 -24.25
C SER A 60 -19.17 -17.24 -24.88
N THR A 61 -19.11 -16.75 -26.12
CA THR A 61 -17.85 -16.57 -26.87
C THR A 61 -17.22 -15.18 -26.76
N SER A 62 -17.85 -14.24 -26.03
CA SER A 62 -17.29 -12.89 -25.80
C SER A 62 -16.60 -12.72 -24.44
N ALA A 63 -16.95 -13.51 -23.41
CA ALA A 63 -16.34 -13.40 -22.08
C ALA A 63 -14.88 -13.89 -22.05
N SER A 64 -14.55 -14.97 -22.77
CA SER A 64 -13.20 -15.55 -22.75
C SER A 64 -12.12 -14.73 -23.48
N LYS A 65 -12.51 -13.76 -24.33
CA LYS A 65 -11.56 -12.84 -24.99
C LYS A 65 -11.20 -11.64 -24.12
N ILE A 66 -12.11 -11.18 -23.27
CA ILE A 66 -11.85 -10.10 -22.32
C ILE A 66 -10.88 -10.58 -21.24
N ASP A 67 -11.03 -11.81 -20.75
CA ASP A 67 -10.15 -12.40 -19.74
C ASP A 67 -8.71 -12.63 -20.26
N ALA A 68 -8.56 -13.02 -21.53
CA ALA A 68 -7.25 -13.20 -22.15
C ALA A 68 -6.55 -11.87 -22.48
N GLN A 69 -7.30 -10.78 -22.71
CA GLN A 69 -6.74 -9.43 -22.89
C GLN A 69 -6.41 -8.76 -21.54
N ALA A 70 -7.24 -8.95 -20.52
CA ALA A 70 -6.95 -8.50 -19.15
C ALA A 70 -5.71 -9.20 -18.57
N SER A 71 -5.54 -10.50 -18.82
CA SER A 71 -4.34 -11.26 -18.45
C SER A 71 -3.05 -10.79 -19.17
N LYS A 72 -3.16 -10.14 -20.33
CA LYS A 72 -2.01 -9.53 -21.04
C LYS A 72 -1.77 -8.06 -20.67
N LEU A 73 -2.75 -7.39 -20.07
CA LEU A 73 -2.61 -6.05 -19.47
C LEU A 73 -1.94 -6.11 -18.08
N ALA A 74 -1.80 -7.30 -17.52
CA ALA A 74 -1.08 -7.62 -16.28
C ALA A 74 0.47 -7.64 -16.42
N MET A 75 1.04 -6.78 -17.26
CA MET A 75 2.49 -6.66 -17.41
C MET A 75 3.00 -5.44 -16.63
N GLY A 76 3.63 -5.67 -15.47
CA GLY A 76 4.12 -4.57 -14.60
C GLY A 76 5.36 -4.89 -13.76
N ILE A 77 6.02 -6.02 -14.00
CA ILE A 77 7.27 -6.37 -13.29
C ILE A 77 8.42 -6.34 -14.29
N GLY A 78 9.45 -5.53 -13.99
CA GLY A 78 10.64 -5.37 -14.82
C GLY A 78 10.46 -4.61 -16.14
N GLN A 79 9.23 -4.20 -16.50
CA GLN A 79 8.97 -3.40 -17.69
C GLN A 79 9.15 -1.91 -17.42
N GLN A 80 9.56 -1.18 -18.45
CA GLN A 80 9.68 0.27 -18.44
C GLN A 80 8.87 0.85 -19.60
N TYR A 81 8.27 2.01 -19.36
CA TYR A 81 7.63 2.83 -20.38
C TYR A 81 8.29 4.20 -20.37
N ALA A 82 8.85 4.63 -21.51
CA ALA A 82 9.59 5.88 -21.61
C ALA A 82 10.69 6.05 -20.54
N GLY A 83 11.37 4.97 -20.16
CA GLY A 83 12.44 4.99 -19.16
C GLY A 83 11.98 5.05 -17.69
N VAL A 84 10.67 5.05 -17.42
CA VAL A 84 10.14 4.94 -16.05
C VAL A 84 9.54 3.55 -15.80
N PRO A 85 9.58 3.02 -14.56
CA PRO A 85 8.98 1.73 -14.24
C PRO A 85 7.49 1.70 -14.57
N LEU A 86 7.04 0.67 -15.29
CA LEU A 86 5.63 0.40 -15.54
C LEU A 86 5.05 -0.37 -14.36
N LEU A 87 3.96 0.13 -13.78
CA LEU A 87 3.27 -0.50 -12.66
C LEU A 87 2.25 -1.55 -13.11
N HIS A 88 1.91 -2.43 -12.19
CA HIS A 88 0.65 -3.16 -12.15
C HIS A 88 -0.42 -2.31 -11.44
N CYS A 89 -1.70 -2.54 -11.78
CA CYS A 89 -2.80 -1.79 -11.16
C CYS A 89 -2.96 -2.03 -9.64
N HIS A 90 -2.43 -3.14 -9.11
CA HIS A 90 -2.45 -3.46 -7.67
C HIS A 90 -1.20 -2.99 -6.92
N ASP A 91 -0.25 -2.37 -7.61
CA ASP A 91 1.00 -1.98 -6.98
C ASP A 91 0.76 -0.87 -5.96
N SER A 92 1.37 -1.02 -4.79
CA SER A 92 1.24 -0.14 -3.63
C SER A 92 2.61 0.12 -3.02
N VAL A 93 2.72 1.13 -2.16
CA VAL A 93 3.98 1.44 -1.48
C VAL A 93 4.33 0.34 -0.46
N ALA A 94 3.33 -0.26 0.18
CA ALA A 94 3.53 -1.30 1.19
C ALA A 94 3.98 -2.63 0.57
N TRP A 95 3.33 -3.04 -0.52
CA TRP A 95 3.53 -4.37 -1.13
C TRP A 95 4.45 -4.36 -2.35
N GLY A 96 4.84 -3.18 -2.84
CA GLY A 96 5.59 -3.06 -4.09
C GLY A 96 4.71 -3.52 -5.24
N SER A 97 5.01 -4.70 -5.79
CA SER A 97 4.10 -5.38 -6.72
C SER A 97 3.37 -6.56 -6.10
N PHE A 98 2.05 -6.64 -6.31
CA PHE A 98 1.23 -7.73 -5.76
C PHE A 98 1.71 -9.13 -6.22
N TYR A 99 2.35 -9.21 -7.39
CA TYR A 99 2.94 -10.44 -7.93
C TYR A 99 4.48 -10.47 -7.83
N ALA A 100 5.06 -9.70 -6.91
CA ALA A 100 6.50 -9.68 -6.67
C ALA A 100 7.01 -11.10 -6.41
N SER A 101 7.85 -11.60 -7.31
CA SER A 101 8.55 -12.88 -7.15
C SER A 101 9.96 -12.68 -6.58
N THR A 102 10.38 -11.43 -6.42
CA THR A 102 11.69 -11.04 -5.87
C THR A 102 11.51 -10.01 -4.76
N GLN A 103 12.43 -10.00 -3.79
CA GLN A 103 12.48 -8.97 -2.75
C GLN A 103 12.63 -7.57 -3.36
N ALA A 104 13.38 -7.43 -4.45
CA ALA A 104 13.57 -6.14 -5.12
C ALA A 104 12.24 -5.55 -5.63
N ASP A 105 11.35 -6.38 -6.16
CA ASP A 105 10.02 -5.93 -6.63
C ASP A 105 9.09 -5.59 -5.48
N ALA A 106 9.17 -6.31 -4.36
CA ALA A 106 8.43 -6.02 -3.13
C ALA A 106 8.91 -4.70 -2.48
N ASP A 107 10.22 -4.45 -2.50
CA ASP A 107 10.85 -3.32 -1.82
C ASP A 107 11.01 -2.07 -2.69
N ARG A 108 10.60 -2.11 -3.97
CA ARG A 108 10.93 -1.03 -4.92
C ARG A 108 10.39 0.35 -4.53
N PHE A 109 9.40 0.43 -3.65
CA PHE A 109 8.88 1.67 -3.08
C PHE A 109 9.18 1.85 -1.59
N HIS A 110 10.06 1.02 -1.02
CA HIS A 110 10.44 1.07 0.38
C HIS A 110 11.51 2.14 0.64
N GLY A 111 11.20 3.40 0.30
CA GLY A 111 12.10 4.55 0.44
C GLY A 111 12.00 5.30 1.77
N ASN A 112 12.74 6.40 1.90
CA ASN A 112 12.56 7.30 3.04
C ASN A 112 11.44 8.31 2.77
N VAL A 113 10.79 8.83 3.83
CA VAL A 113 9.89 9.98 3.70
C VAL A 113 10.64 11.13 3.01
N GLY A 114 9.99 11.78 2.04
CA GLY A 114 10.56 12.78 1.14
C GLY A 114 11.11 12.20 -0.18
N GLN A 115 11.31 10.88 -0.28
CA GLN A 115 11.73 10.26 -1.53
C GLN A 115 10.60 10.29 -2.56
N THR A 116 10.97 10.64 -3.80
CA THR A 116 10.04 10.80 -4.93
C THR A 116 10.22 9.65 -5.92
N TYR A 117 9.11 9.22 -6.51
CA TYR A 117 9.07 8.17 -7.53
C TYR A 117 8.24 8.65 -8.72
N THR A 118 8.76 8.42 -9.93
CA THR A 118 8.04 8.62 -11.18
C THR A 118 7.82 7.26 -11.82
N VAL A 119 6.57 6.98 -12.17
CA VAL A 119 6.10 5.65 -12.59
C VAL A 119 5.06 5.79 -13.71
N ALA A 120 4.91 4.75 -14.52
CA ALA A 120 3.86 4.67 -15.53
C ALA A 120 2.73 3.75 -15.04
N CYS A 121 1.50 4.26 -15.07
CA CYS A 121 0.30 3.48 -14.82
C CYS A 121 -0.26 2.92 -16.12
N PRO A 122 -0.57 1.61 -16.18
CA PRO A 122 -1.11 0.99 -17.36
C PRO A 122 -2.59 1.37 -17.55
N ARG A 123 -3.11 1.00 -18.72
CA ARG A 123 -4.52 1.17 -19.05
C ARG A 123 -5.40 0.23 -18.22
N HIS A 124 -6.65 0.61 -18.09
CA HIS A 124 -7.77 -0.16 -17.56
C HIS A 124 -7.65 -0.55 -16.08
N CYS A 125 -6.92 0.24 -15.28
CA CYS A 125 -6.86 0.01 -13.83
C CYS A 125 -8.19 0.27 -13.10
N SER A 126 -9.21 0.83 -13.75
CA SER A 126 -10.56 0.89 -13.18
C SER A 126 -11.24 -0.48 -13.10
N LEU A 127 -10.76 -1.47 -13.84
CA LEU A 127 -11.33 -2.82 -13.87
C LEU A 127 -10.78 -3.72 -12.75
N THR A 128 -9.80 -3.25 -11.98
CA THR A 128 -9.18 -3.99 -10.88
C THR A 128 -9.78 -3.62 -9.53
N ASP A 129 -9.76 -4.56 -8.57
CA ASP A 129 -10.33 -4.42 -7.23
C ASP A 129 -9.36 -3.82 -6.19
N GLY A 130 -8.44 -2.95 -6.61
CA GLY A 130 -7.46 -2.33 -5.72
C GLY A 130 -8.09 -1.43 -4.66
N HIS A 131 -7.61 -1.58 -3.43
CA HIS A 131 -8.03 -0.75 -2.31
C HIS A 131 -7.41 0.65 -2.37
N ILE A 132 -8.15 1.64 -1.88
CA ILE A 132 -7.67 3.02 -1.73
C ILE A 132 -8.11 3.53 -0.37
N TYR A 133 -7.16 4.13 0.36
CA TYR A 133 -7.41 4.80 1.62
C TYR A 133 -6.80 6.21 1.55
N GLY A 134 -7.63 7.21 1.30
CA GLY A 134 -7.21 8.58 1.08
C GLY A 134 -7.93 9.21 -0.11
N CYS A 135 -7.81 10.52 -0.25
CA CYS A 135 -8.61 11.29 -1.18
C CYS A 135 -7.78 12.31 -1.96
N GLY A 136 -8.31 12.73 -3.11
CA GLY A 136 -7.79 13.86 -3.86
C GLY A 136 -6.38 13.61 -4.39
N LYS A 137 -5.36 14.19 -3.76
CA LYS A 137 -3.95 13.95 -4.11
C LYS A 137 -3.16 13.28 -2.99
N GLY A 138 -3.84 12.82 -1.94
CA GLY A 138 -3.25 12.19 -0.78
C GLY A 138 -3.28 13.08 0.49
N PRO A 139 -2.65 12.61 1.58
CA PRO A 139 -1.90 11.36 1.65
C PRO A 139 -2.80 10.13 1.47
N TYR A 140 -2.27 9.13 0.78
CA TYR A 140 -2.84 7.79 0.66
C TYR A 140 -2.07 6.84 1.57
N LEU A 141 -2.77 5.95 2.27
CA LEU A 141 -2.13 4.87 3.02
C LEU A 141 -1.24 4.07 2.06
N ASP A 142 -0.08 3.61 2.52
CA ASP A 142 0.89 2.87 1.71
C ASP A 142 0.35 1.60 1.06
N GLU A 143 -0.71 1.00 1.60
CA GLU A 143 -1.44 -0.13 0.98
C GLU A 143 -2.33 0.26 -0.22
N SER A 144 -2.62 1.55 -0.40
CA SER A 144 -3.47 2.00 -1.51
C SER A 144 -2.83 1.72 -2.87
N SER A 145 -3.64 1.27 -3.84
CA SER A 145 -3.21 1.16 -5.24
C SER A 145 -2.73 2.52 -5.76
N ILE A 146 -1.48 2.60 -6.20
CA ILE A 146 -0.90 3.83 -6.75
C ILE A 146 -1.69 4.27 -7.99
N CYS A 147 -1.97 3.36 -8.92
CA CYS A 147 -2.62 3.72 -10.18
C CYS A 147 -4.11 4.02 -10.05
N MET A 148 -4.85 3.29 -9.21
CA MET A 148 -6.25 3.64 -8.97
C MET A 148 -6.39 4.95 -8.19
N SER A 149 -5.47 5.22 -7.26
CA SER A 149 -5.41 6.52 -6.58
C SER A 149 -5.13 7.66 -7.58
N ALA A 150 -4.24 7.44 -8.56
CA ALA A 150 -3.97 8.40 -9.62
C ALA A 150 -5.17 8.66 -10.55
N LEU A 151 -5.92 7.61 -10.91
CA LEU A 151 -7.18 7.75 -11.65
C LEU A 151 -8.18 8.62 -10.87
N GLY A 152 -8.32 8.37 -9.56
CA GLY A 152 -9.23 9.13 -8.68
C GLY A 152 -8.77 10.57 -8.47
N ALA A 153 -7.46 10.80 -8.49
CA ALA A 153 -6.85 12.13 -8.45
C ALA A 153 -6.99 12.91 -9.76
N GLY A 154 -7.49 12.29 -10.84
CA GLY A 154 -7.54 12.86 -12.19
C GLY A 154 -6.15 13.08 -12.79
N LEU A 155 -5.15 12.34 -12.34
CA LEU A 155 -3.76 12.42 -12.81
C LEU A 155 -3.41 11.32 -13.83
N ALA A 156 -4.28 10.31 -13.94
CA ALA A 156 -4.19 9.25 -14.93
C ALA A 156 -5.54 9.09 -15.64
N GLY A 157 -5.49 8.64 -16.90
CA GLY A 157 -6.64 8.19 -17.68
C GLY A 157 -6.75 6.67 -17.69
N ASN A 158 -7.97 6.14 -17.74
CA ASN A 158 -8.20 4.70 -17.80
C ASN A 158 -7.86 4.06 -19.15
N GLU A 159 -7.91 4.82 -20.25
CA GLU A 159 -7.74 4.30 -21.61
C GLU A 159 -6.35 4.60 -22.19
N GLU A 160 -5.45 5.16 -21.36
CA GLU A 160 -4.08 5.51 -21.75
C GLU A 160 -3.04 5.15 -20.68
N ILE A 161 -1.78 5.01 -21.11
CA ILE A 161 -0.67 4.87 -20.15
C ILE A 161 -0.37 6.27 -19.62
N SER A 162 -0.40 6.44 -18.31
CA SER A 162 -0.22 7.74 -17.66
C SER A 162 1.03 7.76 -16.81
N ILE A 163 1.88 8.77 -16.95
CA ILE A 163 3.06 8.93 -16.10
C ILE A 163 2.70 9.81 -14.91
N VAL A 164 2.92 9.31 -13.71
CA VAL A 164 2.61 9.99 -12.46
C VAL A 164 3.83 10.06 -11.56
N THR A 165 3.89 11.10 -10.74
CA THR A 165 4.95 11.28 -9.75
C THR A 165 4.34 11.44 -8.37
N PHE A 166 4.85 10.67 -7.41
CA PHE A 166 4.44 10.73 -6.02
C PHE A 166 5.64 10.83 -5.09
N VAL A 167 5.42 11.37 -3.90
CA VAL A 167 6.42 11.46 -2.83
C VAL A 167 5.94 10.67 -1.63
N LEU A 168 6.87 9.97 -0.97
CA LEU A 168 6.60 9.32 0.30
C LEU A 168 6.45 10.38 1.40
N VAL A 169 5.41 10.26 2.20
CA VAL A 169 5.11 11.18 3.30
C VAL A 169 4.87 10.42 4.59
N GLU A 170 4.91 11.13 5.71
CA GLU A 170 4.49 10.57 6.98
C GLU A 170 3.03 10.10 6.89
N PRO A 171 2.71 8.89 7.37
CA PRO A 171 1.33 8.45 7.45
C PRO A 171 0.54 9.33 8.44
N VAL A 172 -0.78 9.36 8.28
CA VAL A 172 -1.69 10.06 9.19
C VAL A 172 -2.50 9.08 10.05
N GLU A 173 -2.97 9.54 11.21
CA GLU A 173 -3.78 8.74 12.15
C GLU A 173 -5.09 8.22 11.50
N LYS A 174 -5.67 9.03 10.60
CA LYS A 174 -6.95 8.74 9.96
C LYS A 174 -6.94 9.13 8.49
N TYR A 175 -7.46 8.24 7.65
CA TYR A 175 -7.78 8.48 6.25
C TYR A 175 -9.31 8.49 6.10
N SER A 176 -9.85 9.55 5.50
CA SER A 176 -11.29 9.66 5.23
C SER A 176 -11.65 8.89 3.96
N ASP A 177 -12.89 8.42 3.89
CA ASP A 177 -13.51 7.95 2.67
C ASP A 177 -13.97 9.09 1.76
N CYS A 178 -14.08 8.81 0.47
CA CYS A 178 -14.63 9.73 -0.52
C CYS A 178 -14.98 9.00 -1.81
N THR A 179 -15.86 9.60 -2.60
CA THR A 179 -16.08 9.23 -4.00
C THR A 179 -15.31 10.18 -4.90
N MET A 180 -14.35 9.64 -5.64
CA MET A 180 -13.56 10.33 -6.65
C MET A 180 -14.10 10.04 -8.04
N ARG A 181 -13.89 10.97 -8.96
CA ARG A 181 -14.32 10.86 -10.36
C ARG A 181 -13.16 10.34 -11.20
N GLY A 182 -13.34 9.19 -11.83
CA GLY A 182 -12.41 8.62 -12.80
C GLY A 182 -12.74 9.04 -14.22
N TYR A 183 -11.72 9.08 -15.07
CA TYR A 183 -11.80 9.56 -16.45
C TYR A 183 -11.11 8.56 -17.39
N ASP A 184 -11.59 8.49 -18.64
CA ASP A 184 -10.93 7.67 -19.67
C ASP A 184 -9.57 8.25 -20.08
N TYR A 185 -9.44 9.57 -20.08
CA TYR A 185 -8.21 10.28 -20.45
C TYR A 185 -7.95 11.45 -19.50
N VAL A 186 -6.67 11.79 -19.29
CA VAL A 186 -6.28 12.97 -18.52
C VAL A 186 -6.83 14.23 -19.20
N GLY A 187 -7.50 15.08 -18.43
CA GLY A 187 -8.13 16.30 -18.93
C GLY A 187 -9.51 16.12 -19.57
N ALA A 188 -10.06 14.90 -19.59
CA ALA A 188 -11.43 14.68 -20.01
C ALA A 188 -12.42 15.46 -19.11
N THR A 189 -13.48 15.99 -19.71
CA THR A 189 -14.45 16.85 -19.01
C THR A 189 -15.61 16.09 -18.38
N LYS A 190 -15.82 14.83 -18.79
CA LYS A 190 -16.89 13.96 -18.30
C LYS A 190 -16.29 12.76 -17.56
N PRO A 191 -16.72 12.50 -16.32
CA PRO A 191 -16.28 11.31 -15.61
C PRO A 191 -16.86 10.06 -16.27
N ALA A 192 -16.05 9.02 -16.40
CA ALA A 192 -16.43 7.73 -16.96
C ALA A 192 -16.91 6.76 -15.86
N PHE A 193 -16.35 6.87 -14.65
CA PHE A 193 -16.67 5.99 -13.53
C PHE A 193 -16.39 6.68 -12.19
N ASN A 194 -16.85 6.07 -11.10
CA ASN A 194 -16.57 6.50 -9.74
C ASN A 194 -15.52 5.57 -9.12
N ILE A 195 -14.62 6.14 -8.34
CA ILE A 195 -13.65 5.42 -7.53
C ILE A 195 -13.97 5.71 -6.07
N ILE A 196 -14.12 4.69 -5.25
CA ILE A 196 -14.51 4.83 -3.85
C ILE A 196 -13.28 4.55 -2.98
N SER A 197 -12.85 5.55 -2.21
CA SER A 197 -11.88 5.35 -1.13
C SER A 197 -12.59 4.82 0.11
N MET A 198 -11.94 3.93 0.84
CA MET A 198 -12.40 3.44 2.14
C MET A 198 -11.82 4.28 3.28
N PRO A 199 -12.50 4.37 4.42
CA PRO A 199 -11.94 5.03 5.60
C PRO A 199 -10.94 4.10 6.28
N TRP A 200 -9.90 4.67 6.88
CA TRP A 200 -8.96 3.94 7.73
C TRP A 200 -8.62 4.72 8.98
N THR A 201 -8.48 4.06 10.12
CA THR A 201 -8.04 4.69 11.37
C THR A 201 -7.18 3.73 12.16
N TRP A 202 -5.98 4.19 12.51
CA TRP A 202 -5.05 3.44 13.34
C TRP A 202 -5.51 3.41 14.79
N GLN A 203 -5.85 2.22 15.31
CA GLN A 203 -6.41 2.09 16.66
C GLN A 203 -5.45 2.53 17.76
N GLU A 204 -4.13 2.35 17.56
CA GLU A 204 -3.11 2.58 18.58
C GLU A 204 -2.12 3.70 18.23
N TRP A 205 -2.43 4.56 17.25
CA TRP A 205 -1.52 5.61 16.75
C TRP A 205 -0.87 6.44 17.87
N LYS A 206 -1.71 6.92 18.79
CA LYS A 206 -1.28 7.76 19.92
C LYS A 206 -0.35 7.05 20.90
N ARG A 207 -0.27 5.71 20.89
CA ARG A 207 0.68 4.96 21.74
C ARG A 207 2.10 5.05 21.19
N ALA A 208 2.28 5.21 19.88
CA ALA A 208 3.61 5.31 19.28
C ALA A 208 4.40 6.55 19.74
N THR A 209 3.70 7.64 20.09
CA THR A 209 4.30 8.93 20.44
C THR A 209 4.23 9.26 21.94
N LYS A 210 3.51 8.46 22.74
CA LYS A 210 3.41 8.68 24.19
C LYS A 210 4.67 8.20 24.91
N SER A 211 5.33 9.10 25.63
CA SER A 211 6.60 8.85 26.33
C SER A 211 6.66 7.52 27.11
N PRO A 212 5.66 7.13 27.94
CA PRO A 212 5.73 5.86 28.68
C PRO A 212 5.82 4.62 27.78
N TYR A 213 5.21 4.67 26.59
CA TYR A 213 5.24 3.56 25.64
C TYR A 213 6.53 3.58 24.82
N VAL A 214 7.02 4.77 24.45
CA VAL A 214 8.29 4.93 23.74
C VAL A 214 9.47 4.43 24.60
N GLY A 215 9.51 4.81 25.88
CA GLY A 215 10.56 4.38 26.82
C GLY A 215 10.67 2.86 26.95
N ARG A 216 9.54 2.15 26.85
CA ARG A 216 9.51 0.67 26.88
C ARG A 216 10.28 0.02 25.73
N PHE A 217 10.40 0.67 24.57
CA PHE A 217 11.01 0.08 23.38
C PHE A 217 12.41 0.63 23.07
N CYS A 218 12.72 1.85 23.47
CA CYS A 218 13.92 2.55 23.00
C CYS A 218 14.91 2.94 24.09
N GLY A 219 14.63 2.58 25.34
CA GLY A 219 15.51 2.82 26.48
C GLY A 219 15.54 4.28 26.91
N ASP A 220 15.94 4.50 28.16
CA ASP A 220 15.86 5.81 28.81
C ASP A 220 16.79 6.84 28.16
N SER A 221 17.96 6.41 27.68
CA SER A 221 18.93 7.28 27.01
C SER A 221 18.41 7.86 25.69
N TRP A 222 17.75 7.05 24.86
CA TRP A 222 17.12 7.52 23.62
C TRP A 222 15.95 8.46 23.92
N ALA A 223 15.09 8.09 24.89
CA ALA A 223 13.93 8.87 25.27
C ALA A 223 14.32 10.25 25.82
N ALA A 224 15.41 10.32 26.60
CA ALA A 224 15.95 11.58 27.10
C ALA A 224 16.48 12.50 25.99
N GLN A 225 17.09 11.93 24.93
CA GLN A 225 17.64 12.70 23.81
C GLN A 225 16.57 13.12 22.79
N ASN A 226 15.44 12.43 22.74
CA ASN A 226 14.40 12.64 21.73
C ASN A 226 13.03 12.87 22.40
N PRO A 227 12.90 13.88 23.28
CA PRO A 227 11.64 14.16 23.94
C PRO A 227 10.58 14.47 22.88
N ASN A 228 9.45 13.76 22.95
CA ASN A 228 8.32 13.87 22.03
C ASN A 228 8.49 13.25 20.62
N GLN A 229 9.55 12.48 20.39
CA GLN A 229 9.65 11.69 19.16
C GLN A 229 9.24 10.25 19.41
N ALA A 230 8.50 9.66 18.46
CA ALA A 230 8.29 8.22 18.44
C ALA A 230 9.58 7.55 17.95
N CYS A 231 10.00 6.48 18.62
CA CYS A 231 11.15 5.71 18.14
C CYS A 231 10.70 4.63 17.15
N GLN A 232 11.61 4.14 16.31
CA GLN A 232 11.30 3.14 15.28
C GLN A 232 10.60 1.90 15.83
N ALA A 233 11.01 1.41 17.00
CA ALA A 233 10.39 0.24 17.62
C ALA A 233 8.96 0.49 18.12
N SER A 234 8.65 1.68 18.65
CA SER A 234 7.27 2.03 19.05
C SER A 234 6.37 2.26 17.82
N ILE A 235 6.93 2.83 16.75
CA ILE A 235 6.24 2.97 15.46
C ILE A 235 5.89 1.60 14.90
N LYS A 236 6.88 0.68 14.80
CA LYS A 236 6.64 -0.69 14.30
C LYS A 236 5.57 -1.43 15.11
N LYS A 237 5.45 -1.14 16.42
CA LYS A 237 4.46 -1.79 17.27
C LYS A 237 3.03 -1.24 17.12
N TYR A 238 2.88 0.07 16.95
CA TYR A 238 1.59 0.76 17.15
C TYR A 238 1.05 1.47 15.90
N ARG A 239 1.91 1.70 14.90
CA ARG A 239 1.57 2.38 13.65
C ARG A 239 1.73 1.48 12.43
N MET A 240 2.33 0.30 12.60
CA MET A 240 2.57 -0.64 11.50
C MET A 240 1.88 -1.96 11.79
N ASN A 241 1.40 -2.61 10.74
CA ASN A 241 1.08 -4.02 10.76
C ASN A 241 1.94 -4.71 9.70
N CYS A 242 2.59 -5.79 10.10
CA CYS A 242 3.53 -6.53 9.26
C CYS A 242 3.03 -7.94 9.06
N GLU A 243 2.96 -8.38 7.82
CA GLU A 243 2.56 -9.73 7.44
C GLU A 243 3.68 -10.38 6.64
N ILE A 244 3.95 -11.67 6.89
CA ILE A 244 4.93 -12.41 6.10
C ILE A 244 4.17 -13.21 5.04
N THR A 245 4.39 -12.90 3.77
CA THR A 245 3.79 -13.62 2.64
C THR A 245 4.90 -14.16 1.75
N SER A 246 4.88 -15.47 1.47
CA SER A 246 5.91 -16.14 0.64
C SER A 246 7.36 -15.91 1.13
N GLY A 247 7.56 -15.70 2.43
CA GLY A 247 8.88 -15.44 3.03
C GLY A 247 9.34 -13.97 3.02
N LEU A 248 8.51 -13.05 2.53
CA LEU A 248 8.77 -11.61 2.48
C LEU A 248 7.95 -10.91 3.58
N GLU A 249 8.58 -10.06 4.40
CA GLU A 249 7.88 -9.23 5.41
C GLU A 249 7.32 -7.98 4.71
N HIS A 250 6.00 -7.82 4.73
CA HIS A 250 5.28 -6.68 4.20
C HIS A 250 4.72 -5.88 5.36
N CYS A 251 5.27 -4.70 5.60
CA CYS A 251 4.76 -3.80 6.63
C CYS A 251 4.03 -2.63 5.99
N TYR A 252 2.76 -2.44 6.35
CA TYR A 252 1.98 -1.25 6.00
C TYR A 252 1.83 -0.33 7.21
N GLY A 253 1.65 0.96 6.96
CA GLY A 253 1.66 2.03 7.95
C GLY A 253 3.04 2.57 8.30
N ALA A 254 4.10 2.08 7.66
CA ALA A 254 5.41 2.69 7.76
C ALA A 254 5.42 4.06 7.08
N ARG A 255 4.63 4.19 6.00
CA ARG A 255 4.67 5.30 5.06
C ARG A 255 3.27 5.63 4.58
N ALA A 256 3.17 6.76 3.90
CA ALA A 256 2.07 7.10 3.02
C ALA A 256 2.66 7.67 1.73
N PHE A 257 1.83 7.91 0.73
CA PHE A 257 2.25 8.65 -0.45
C PHE A 257 1.26 9.74 -0.83
N GLN A 258 1.76 10.79 -1.47
CA GLN A 258 0.92 11.83 -2.06
C GLN A 258 1.44 12.15 -3.46
N PHE A 259 0.53 12.46 -4.38
CA PHE A 259 0.92 12.88 -5.72
C PHE A 259 1.42 14.32 -5.72
N LEU A 260 2.50 14.56 -6.44
CA LEU A 260 2.99 15.92 -6.63
C LEU A 260 2.03 16.70 -7.54
N LYS A 261 1.81 17.98 -7.21
CA LYS A 261 0.91 18.84 -7.97
C LYS A 261 1.60 19.25 -9.26
N GLY A 262 1.34 18.51 -10.34
CA GLY A 262 1.58 18.91 -11.73
C GLY A 262 2.82 19.78 -11.92
N THR A 263 3.99 19.29 -11.49
CA THR A 263 5.20 19.69 -12.18
C THR A 263 5.04 19.13 -13.59
N ASP A 264 5.29 19.96 -14.60
CA ASP A 264 5.36 19.48 -15.98
C ASP A 264 6.10 18.14 -15.99
N PRO A 265 5.60 17.13 -16.74
CA PRO A 265 6.29 15.85 -16.82
C PRO A 265 7.77 16.16 -17.05
N PRO A 266 8.69 15.57 -16.24
CA PRO A 266 10.12 15.87 -16.39
C PRO A 266 10.41 15.77 -17.88
N ASN A 267 11.00 16.81 -18.46
CA ASN A 267 11.23 16.87 -19.90
C ASN A 267 12.11 15.67 -20.26
N MET A 268 11.46 14.56 -20.64
CA MET A 268 12.11 13.31 -20.98
C MET A 268 12.67 13.54 -22.37
N VAL A 269 13.83 14.21 -22.42
CA VAL A 269 14.64 14.24 -23.62
C VAL A 269 14.94 12.78 -23.92
N PRO A 270 14.43 12.22 -25.05
CA PRO A 270 14.61 10.80 -25.33
C PRO A 270 16.11 10.54 -25.47
N GLU A 271 16.72 9.92 -24.47
CA GLU A 271 18.16 9.62 -24.46
C GLU A 271 18.53 8.60 -25.56
N ALA A 272 17.53 8.00 -26.21
CA ALA A 272 17.69 6.99 -27.25
C ALA A 272 17.85 7.53 -28.69
N ALA A 273 17.74 8.83 -28.95
CA ALA A 273 17.93 9.34 -30.33
C ALA A 273 19.40 9.59 -30.72
N THR A 274 20.31 9.67 -29.74
CA THR A 274 21.71 10.08 -30.01
C THR A 274 22.65 8.89 -30.31
N GLN A 275 22.26 7.63 -30.04
CA GLN A 275 23.16 6.48 -30.26
C GLN A 275 22.98 5.72 -31.59
N MET A 276 21.99 6.07 -32.43
CA MET A 276 21.82 5.39 -33.74
C MET A 276 22.53 6.07 -34.93
N LEU A 277 23.23 7.20 -34.72
CA LEU A 277 23.86 7.96 -35.81
C LEU A 277 25.38 7.83 -35.94
N MET A 278 26.03 6.93 -35.17
CA MET A 278 27.51 6.77 -35.23
C MET A 278 28.01 5.33 -35.46
N SER A 279 27.18 4.39 -35.92
CA SER A 279 27.73 3.15 -36.50
C SER A 279 28.04 3.35 -37.98
N PRO A 280 29.30 3.50 -38.39
CA PRO A 280 29.64 3.45 -39.81
C PRO A 280 29.20 2.11 -40.38
N ALA A 281 28.61 2.14 -41.58
CA ALA A 281 28.22 0.95 -42.30
C ALA A 281 29.40 -0.03 -42.39
N PRO A 282 29.21 -1.34 -42.16
CA PRO A 282 30.26 -2.32 -42.37
C PRO A 282 30.67 -2.29 -43.85
N SER A 283 31.91 -1.88 -44.10
CA SER A 283 32.54 -1.93 -45.42
C SER A 283 32.57 -3.38 -45.87
N MET A 284 31.71 -3.75 -46.82
CA MET A 284 31.76 -5.05 -47.47
C MET A 284 33.04 -5.14 -48.29
N ALA A 285 34.06 -5.80 -47.74
CA ALA A 285 35.23 -6.21 -48.49
C ALA A 285 34.82 -7.32 -49.47
N LEU A 286 34.86 -7.00 -50.77
CA LEU A 286 34.70 -7.96 -51.86
C LEU A 286 35.87 -8.95 -51.80
N HIS A 287 35.61 -10.20 -51.40
CA HIS A 287 36.61 -11.26 -51.55
C HIS A 287 36.68 -11.69 -53.02
N HIS A 288 37.82 -11.39 -53.65
CA HIS A 288 38.20 -11.90 -54.96
C HIS A 288 38.45 -13.42 -54.86
N ILE A 289 37.72 -14.20 -55.67
CA ILE A 289 37.98 -15.63 -55.90
C ILE A 289 38.94 -15.73 -57.09
N PRO A 290 40.17 -16.26 -56.92
CA PRO A 290 41.05 -16.54 -58.06
C PRO A 290 40.63 -17.85 -58.76
N SER A 291 40.80 -17.85 -60.08
CA SER A 291 40.50 -18.95 -61.01
C SER A 291 41.52 -20.09 -60.96
#